data_AF-A0A936N3Q4-F1
#
_entry.id   AF-A0A936N3Q4-F1
#
_cell.length_a   1.000
_cell.length_b   1.000
_cell.length_c   1.000
_cell.angle_alpha   90.00
_cell.angle_beta   90.00
_cell.angle_gamma   90.00
#
_symmetry.space_group_name_H-M   'P 1'
#
loop_
_entity.id
_entity.type
_entity.pdbx_description
1 polymer ?
#
loop_
_entity_poly.entity_id
_entity_poly.type
_entity_poly.pdbx_seq_one_letter_code
_entity_poly.pdbx_strand_id
1 'polypeptide(L)'
;MGLFNKLKNEFIDIIEWVDSSNDTIIWKFPRFQNEIKMGAKLTVRESQVAVFMNEGKIADVFQPGMHTLQTQNMPILSTLMGWKYGFNSPFKADVYFVSTKQFIDQKWGTKNPITLSDPRFGFIELRSFGTFAFRVTDGGKFIKEIAGTDEHFTTEEVTNQLRSMIVTKFTDAVGEGNIPVEKFASNLEELSTLGKEKLNNDFQEYGLNITKFLVENVSMPEELKKEIFNYSRLQSGIDMNKLAQFNTANAIKDAAKNEGIGGAGVGMGVGFGMGNMMTNMMNQSGANNLGTGNNTPPPPPIIQFHVVVNGAQAGPFQLEQLKAMITNGQLTKATMVWKAGMANWASAESQPELINLFSQVPPPPPIG
;
A
#
# COMPACT_ATOMS: atom_id res chain seq x y z
N MET A 1 -39.64 -5.92 -60.74
CA MET A 1 -38.66 -5.44 -59.74
C MET A 1 -37.40 -6.30 -59.77
N GLY A 2 -36.38 -5.99 -60.58
CA GLY A 2 -35.26 -6.95 -60.72
C GLY A 2 -33.94 -6.43 -61.31
N LEU A 3 -33.87 -5.19 -61.79
CA LEU A 3 -32.65 -4.62 -62.39
C LEU A 3 -32.01 -3.55 -61.49
N PHE A 4 -32.81 -2.71 -60.82
CA PHE A 4 -32.31 -1.66 -59.92
C PHE A 4 -31.67 -2.19 -58.62
N ASN A 5 -32.12 -3.33 -58.08
CA ASN A 5 -31.46 -3.97 -56.93
C ASN A 5 -30.15 -4.68 -57.31
N LYS A 6 -29.95 -5.05 -58.59
CA LYS A 6 -28.69 -5.61 -59.09
C LYS A 6 -27.61 -4.54 -59.25
N LEU A 7 -27.97 -3.36 -59.76
CA LEU A 7 -27.04 -2.23 -59.92
C LEU A 7 -26.58 -1.63 -58.58
N LYS A 8 -27.42 -1.68 -57.52
CA LYS A 8 -27.00 -1.27 -56.17
C LYS A 8 -25.98 -2.22 -55.52
N ASN A 9 -25.88 -3.47 -56.01
CA ASN A 9 -24.90 -4.45 -55.56
C ASN A 9 -23.55 -4.35 -56.30
N GLU A 10 -23.34 -3.38 -57.19
CA GLU A 10 -22.05 -3.18 -57.88
C GLU A 10 -21.21 -2.02 -57.31
N PHE A 11 -21.72 -1.27 -56.31
CA PHE A 11 -20.89 -0.27 -55.67
C PHE A 11 -19.76 -0.94 -54.89
N ILE A 12 -18.54 -0.42 -55.11
CA ILE A 12 -17.34 -0.72 -54.32
C ILE A 12 -17.69 -0.41 -52.86
N ASP A 13 -17.58 -1.41 -52.00
CA ASP A 13 -17.85 -1.22 -50.58
C ASP A 13 -16.78 -0.31 -49.99
N ILE A 14 -17.21 0.81 -49.40
CA ILE A 14 -16.34 1.66 -48.57
C ILE A 14 -16.51 1.17 -47.14
N ILE A 15 -15.44 0.58 -46.61
CA ILE A 15 -15.37 0.05 -45.25
C ILE A 15 -14.60 1.08 -44.43
N GLU A 16 -15.28 1.72 -43.50
CA GLU A 16 -14.69 2.70 -42.60
C GLU A 16 -15.39 2.70 -41.24
N TRP A 17 -14.69 3.19 -40.23
CA TRP A 17 -15.24 3.46 -38.92
C TRP A 17 -14.77 4.83 -38.43
N VAL A 18 -15.72 5.57 -37.85
CA VAL A 18 -15.49 6.82 -37.12
C VAL A 18 -15.96 6.57 -35.69
N ASP A 19 -15.01 6.41 -34.78
CA ASP A 19 -15.30 6.29 -33.36
C ASP A 19 -15.83 7.62 -32.81
N SER A 20 -17.03 7.62 -32.24
CA SER A 20 -17.62 8.76 -31.53
C SER A 20 -17.58 8.60 -30.01
N SER A 21 -17.02 7.49 -29.52
CA SER A 21 -16.98 7.11 -28.11
C SER A 21 -15.60 7.36 -27.48
N ASN A 22 -15.53 7.24 -26.15
CA ASN A 22 -14.27 7.36 -25.41
C ASN A 22 -13.76 6.01 -24.90
N ASP A 23 -14.57 4.96 -25.01
CA ASP A 23 -14.43 3.67 -24.33
C ASP A 23 -14.47 2.47 -25.28
N THR A 24 -14.89 2.64 -26.54
CA THR A 24 -14.85 1.55 -27.53
C THR A 24 -13.41 1.22 -27.90
N ILE A 25 -13.03 -0.04 -27.70
CA ILE A 25 -11.74 -0.59 -28.12
C ILE A 25 -11.89 -1.29 -29.47
N ILE A 26 -12.94 -2.10 -29.64
CA ILE A 26 -13.18 -2.84 -30.89
C ILE A 26 -14.58 -2.55 -31.41
N TRP A 27 -14.67 -2.40 -32.72
CA TRP A 27 -15.94 -2.40 -33.43
C TRP A 27 -15.83 -3.25 -34.70
N LYS A 28 -16.73 -4.22 -34.85
CA LYS A 28 -16.87 -5.04 -36.05
C LYS A 28 -17.73 -4.31 -37.07
N PHE A 29 -17.22 -4.21 -38.30
CA PHE A 29 -17.99 -3.63 -39.39
C PHE A 29 -19.20 -4.51 -39.74
N PRO A 30 -20.44 -4.00 -39.64
CA PRO A 30 -21.63 -4.80 -39.90
C PRO A 30 -21.82 -5.01 -41.39
N ARG A 31 -21.98 -6.27 -41.80
CA ARG A 31 -22.30 -6.60 -43.20
C ARG A 31 -23.27 -7.76 -43.31
N PHE A 32 -24.20 -7.65 -44.25
CA PHE A 32 -25.11 -8.74 -44.57
C PHE A 32 -24.31 -9.96 -45.09
N GLN A 33 -24.46 -11.10 -44.40
CA GLN A 33 -23.77 -12.37 -44.68
C GLN A 33 -22.22 -12.36 -44.58
N ASN A 34 -21.62 -11.29 -44.05
CA ASN A 34 -20.16 -11.10 -43.94
C ASN A 34 -19.42 -11.26 -45.29
N GLU A 35 -20.08 -10.93 -46.40
CA GLU A 35 -19.46 -10.99 -47.73
C GLU A 35 -18.84 -9.63 -48.08
N ILE A 36 -17.51 -9.61 -48.19
CA ILE A 36 -16.75 -8.45 -48.64
C ILE A 36 -16.37 -8.66 -50.11
N LYS A 37 -16.68 -7.68 -50.95
CA LYS A 37 -16.37 -7.74 -52.38
C LYS A 37 -14.89 -7.47 -52.65
N MET A 38 -14.36 -8.13 -53.67
CA MET A 38 -13.04 -7.84 -54.21
C MET A 38 -12.97 -6.39 -54.70
N GLY A 39 -11.91 -5.69 -54.33
CA GLY A 39 -11.72 -4.28 -54.67
C GLY A 39 -12.39 -3.29 -53.71
N ALA A 40 -13.02 -3.77 -52.62
CA ALA A 40 -13.52 -2.91 -51.55
C ALA A 40 -12.42 -1.97 -51.04
N LYS A 41 -12.81 -0.73 -50.72
CA LYS A 41 -11.92 0.31 -50.20
C LYS A 41 -12.04 0.32 -48.68
N LEU A 42 -10.96 -0.07 -48.01
CA LEU A 42 -10.84 -0.02 -46.56
C LEU A 42 -10.13 1.27 -46.18
N THR A 43 -10.83 2.17 -45.49
CA THR A 43 -10.25 3.40 -44.95
C THR A 43 -10.03 3.22 -43.45
N VAL A 44 -8.76 3.11 -43.06
CA VAL A 44 -8.33 3.08 -41.66
C VAL A 44 -7.88 4.49 -41.28
N ARG A 45 -8.47 5.09 -40.26
CA ARG A 45 -8.08 6.43 -39.82
C ARG A 45 -6.90 6.36 -38.85
N GLU A 46 -6.37 7.53 -38.51
CA GLU A 46 -5.38 7.66 -37.43
C GLU A 46 -5.93 7.11 -36.10
N SER A 47 -5.03 6.62 -35.25
CA SER A 47 -5.36 6.02 -33.94
C SER A 47 -6.28 4.79 -33.99
N GLN A 48 -6.31 4.09 -35.13
CA GLN A 48 -6.94 2.78 -35.24
C GLN A 48 -6.17 1.88 -36.22
N VAL A 49 -6.40 0.58 -36.11
CA VAL A 49 -5.98 -0.43 -37.09
C VAL A 49 -7.20 -1.26 -37.49
N ALA A 50 -7.17 -1.86 -38.67
CA ALA A 50 -8.22 -2.78 -39.10
C ALA A 50 -7.67 -4.21 -39.16
N VAL A 51 -8.17 -5.07 -38.28
CA VAL A 51 -7.88 -6.51 -38.28
C VAL A 51 -8.86 -7.20 -39.21
N PHE A 52 -8.31 -7.79 -40.26
CA PHE A 52 -9.07 -8.49 -41.27
C PHE A 52 -9.02 -9.99 -41.00
N MET A 53 -10.19 -10.59 -40.77
CA MET A 53 -10.35 -12.02 -40.53
C MET A 53 -11.02 -12.68 -41.72
N ASN A 54 -10.46 -13.79 -42.18
CA ASN A 54 -11.00 -14.60 -43.26
C ASN A 54 -11.15 -16.04 -42.80
N GLU A 55 -12.33 -16.62 -43.01
CA GLU A 55 -12.63 -18.01 -42.65
C GLU A 55 -12.24 -18.37 -41.20
N GLY A 56 -12.43 -17.42 -40.27
CA GLY A 56 -12.12 -17.60 -38.85
C GLY A 56 -10.64 -17.49 -38.47
N LYS A 57 -9.77 -17.02 -39.38
CA LYS A 57 -8.35 -16.73 -39.09
C LYS A 57 -8.02 -15.28 -39.38
N ILE A 58 -7.14 -14.69 -38.56
CA ILE A 58 -6.56 -13.37 -38.85
C ILE A 58 -5.72 -13.51 -40.11
N ALA A 59 -6.10 -12.77 -41.15
CA ALA A 59 -5.44 -12.80 -42.45
C ALA A 59 -4.48 -11.61 -42.63
N ASP A 60 -4.82 -10.43 -42.10
CA ASP A 60 -3.95 -9.25 -42.13
C ASP A 60 -4.36 -8.20 -41.06
N VAL A 61 -3.46 -7.25 -40.78
CA VAL A 61 -3.70 -6.08 -39.91
C VAL A 61 -3.30 -4.80 -40.64
N PHE A 62 -4.28 -4.04 -41.11
CA PHE A 62 -4.08 -2.81 -41.87
C PHE A 62 -3.85 -1.60 -40.96
N GLN A 63 -2.76 -0.88 -41.22
CA GLN A 63 -2.39 0.37 -40.56
C GLN A 63 -3.20 1.57 -41.09
N PRO A 64 -3.16 2.76 -40.44
CA PRO A 64 -3.81 3.97 -40.94
C PRO A 64 -3.50 4.25 -42.42
N GLY A 65 -4.55 4.56 -43.19
CA GLY A 65 -4.47 4.79 -44.62
C GLY A 65 -5.65 4.19 -45.39
N MET A 66 -5.67 4.44 -46.70
CA MET A 66 -6.63 3.84 -47.62
C MET A 66 -6.01 2.60 -48.26
N HIS A 67 -6.70 1.47 -48.11
CA HIS A 67 -6.30 0.17 -48.63
C HIS A 67 -7.33 -0.35 -49.61
N THR A 68 -6.89 -1.13 -50.59
CA THR A 68 -7.78 -1.86 -51.50
C THR A 68 -7.70 -3.34 -51.19
N LEU A 69 -8.82 -3.94 -50.80
CA LEU A 69 -8.87 -5.35 -50.42
C LEU A 69 -8.83 -6.23 -51.67
N GLN A 70 -7.70 -6.91 -51.86
CA GLN A 70 -7.45 -7.84 -52.97
C GLN A 70 -6.70 -9.07 -52.45
N THR A 71 -7.04 -10.27 -52.94
CA THR A 71 -6.40 -11.55 -52.59
C THR A 71 -4.88 -11.54 -52.73
N GLN A 72 -4.35 -10.77 -53.69
CA GLN A 72 -2.92 -10.67 -53.98
C GLN A 72 -2.13 -9.94 -52.88
N ASN A 73 -2.80 -9.06 -52.13
CA ASN A 73 -2.17 -8.27 -51.06
C ASN A 73 -2.34 -8.91 -49.68
N MET A 74 -2.99 -10.07 -49.59
CA MET A 74 -3.27 -10.76 -48.32
C MET A 74 -2.50 -12.09 -48.27
N PRO A 75 -1.42 -12.19 -47.47
CA PRO A 75 -0.46 -13.30 -47.55
C PRO A 75 -1.05 -14.68 -47.23
N ILE A 76 -2.07 -14.74 -46.37
CA ILE A 76 -2.75 -16.01 -46.01
C ILE A 76 -3.74 -16.44 -47.10
N LEU A 77 -4.40 -15.48 -47.74
CA LEU A 77 -5.41 -15.73 -48.78
C LEU A 77 -4.79 -16.09 -50.13
N SER A 78 -3.64 -15.50 -50.48
CA SER A 78 -2.87 -15.85 -51.68
C SER A 78 -2.40 -17.32 -51.67
N THR A 79 -2.16 -17.87 -50.48
CA THR A 79 -1.72 -19.27 -50.28
C THR A 79 -2.89 -20.26 -50.34
N LEU A 80 -4.10 -19.88 -49.91
CA LEU A 80 -5.27 -20.78 -49.84
C LEU A 80 -6.10 -20.87 -51.14
N MET A 81 -6.17 -19.81 -51.95
CA MET A 81 -7.16 -19.72 -53.04
C MET A 81 -6.59 -19.91 -54.47
N GLY A 82 -5.36 -20.39 -54.60
CA GLY A 82 -4.82 -20.76 -55.90
C GLY A 82 -5.38 -22.10 -56.40
N TRP A 83 -6.60 -22.15 -56.96
CA TRP A 83 -6.85 -22.95 -58.19
C TRP A 83 -8.28 -22.95 -58.78
N LYS A 84 -9.35 -22.68 -58.02
CA LYS A 84 -10.70 -23.14 -58.47
C LYS A 84 -11.76 -22.07 -58.75
N TYR A 85 -11.62 -20.86 -58.22
CA TYR A 85 -12.58 -19.78 -58.42
C TYR A 85 -11.80 -18.55 -58.89
N GLY A 86 -12.09 -18.04 -60.09
CA GLY A 86 -11.39 -16.88 -60.65
C GLY A 86 -11.33 -15.70 -59.68
N PHE A 87 -10.31 -14.86 -59.83
CA PHE A 87 -9.86 -13.79 -58.91
C PHE A 87 -10.90 -12.71 -58.48
N ASN A 88 -12.20 -12.88 -58.75
CA ASN A 88 -13.26 -11.89 -58.52
C ASN A 88 -14.44 -12.42 -57.66
N SER A 89 -14.30 -13.54 -56.94
CA SER A 89 -15.40 -14.04 -56.08
C SER A 89 -15.48 -13.29 -54.73
N PRO A 90 -16.68 -12.94 -54.23
CA PRO A 90 -16.83 -12.51 -52.84
C PRO A 90 -16.34 -13.61 -51.88
N PHE A 91 -15.76 -13.19 -50.76
CA PHE A 91 -15.27 -14.07 -49.71
C PHE A 91 -15.94 -13.70 -48.38
N LYS A 92 -16.07 -14.69 -47.48
CA LYS A 92 -16.59 -14.47 -46.13
C LYS A 92 -15.47 -13.93 -45.24
N ALA A 93 -15.58 -12.67 -44.86
CA ALA A 93 -14.61 -12.02 -44.02
C ALA A 93 -15.25 -11.04 -43.05
N ASP A 94 -14.59 -10.90 -41.92
CA ASP A 94 -14.92 -9.93 -40.89
C ASP A 94 -13.82 -8.86 -40.84
N VAL A 95 -14.23 -7.60 -40.68
CA VAL A 95 -13.32 -6.48 -40.44
C VAL A 95 -13.59 -5.93 -39.06
N TYR A 96 -12.59 -6.00 -38.20
CA TYR A 96 -12.62 -5.41 -36.87
C TYR A 96 -11.74 -4.18 -36.87
N PHE A 97 -12.33 -3.04 -36.56
CA PHE A 97 -11.55 -1.85 -36.26
C PHE A 97 -11.17 -1.88 -34.78
N VAL A 98 -9.87 -1.69 -34.51
CA VAL A 98 -9.31 -1.70 -33.17
C VAL A 98 -8.67 -0.35 -32.91
N SER A 99 -9.12 0.32 -31.85
CA SER A 99 -8.60 1.61 -31.44
C SER A 99 -7.21 1.47 -30.83
N THR A 100 -6.25 2.25 -31.34
CA THR A 100 -4.87 2.34 -30.81
C THR A 100 -4.64 3.63 -30.02
N LYS A 101 -5.71 4.41 -29.78
CA LYS A 101 -5.69 5.58 -28.91
C LYS A 101 -5.35 5.19 -27.47
N GLN A 102 -5.01 6.20 -26.65
CA GLN A 102 -4.84 5.99 -25.22
C GLN A 102 -6.18 6.00 -24.50
N PHE A 103 -6.47 4.94 -23.77
CA PHE A 103 -7.54 4.88 -22.79
C PHE A 103 -6.98 5.34 -21.46
N ILE A 104 -7.33 6.56 -21.05
CA ILE A 104 -6.84 7.21 -19.84
C ILE A 104 -7.80 7.01 -18.67
N ASP A 105 -7.39 7.43 -17.47
CA ASP A 105 -8.19 7.48 -16.24
C ASP A 105 -8.84 6.14 -15.83
N GLN A 106 -8.20 5.03 -16.21
CA GLN A 106 -8.64 3.69 -15.81
C GLN A 106 -8.27 3.45 -14.36
N LYS A 107 -9.25 3.06 -13.54
CA LYS A 107 -9.06 2.92 -12.09
C LYS A 107 -8.63 1.51 -11.72
N TRP A 108 -7.60 1.43 -10.87
CA TRP A 108 -7.18 0.19 -10.23
C TRP A 108 -7.12 0.35 -8.72
N GLY A 109 -7.23 -0.76 -8.00
CA GLY A 109 -7.08 -0.76 -6.56
C GLY A 109 -7.36 -2.12 -5.94
N THR A 110 -6.81 -2.34 -4.76
CA THR A 110 -6.99 -3.55 -3.96
C THR A 110 -8.43 -3.63 -3.46
N LYS A 111 -9.18 -4.67 -3.85
CA LYS A 111 -10.57 -4.87 -3.37
C LYS A 111 -10.62 -5.21 -1.88
N ASN A 112 -9.67 -6.04 -1.43
CA ASN A 112 -9.44 -6.39 -0.03
C ASN A 112 -8.05 -5.89 0.39
N PRO A 113 -7.78 -5.70 1.69
CA PRO A 113 -6.41 -5.45 2.14
C PRO A 113 -5.46 -6.54 1.66
N ILE A 114 -4.24 -6.13 1.32
CA ILE A 114 -3.12 -7.02 1.06
C ILE A 114 -2.31 -7.14 2.35
N THR A 115 -2.02 -8.38 2.76
CA THR A 115 -1.20 -8.65 3.94
C THR A 115 0.27 -8.73 3.54
N LEU A 116 1.12 -7.92 4.16
CA LEU A 116 2.58 -7.96 4.01
C LEU A 116 3.22 -8.29 5.37
N SER A 117 4.44 -8.80 5.34
CA SER A 117 5.24 -9.05 6.54
C SER A 117 6.32 -7.97 6.68
N ASP A 118 6.30 -7.22 7.78
CA ASP A 118 7.36 -6.27 8.16
C ASP A 118 8.11 -6.83 9.39
N PRO A 119 9.46 -6.88 9.38
CA PRO A 119 10.23 -7.40 10.51
C PRO A 119 10.01 -6.68 11.85
N ARG A 120 9.54 -5.42 11.83
CA ARG A 120 9.34 -4.58 13.02
C ARG A 120 7.90 -4.62 13.54
N PHE A 121 6.94 -4.70 12.62
CA PHE A 121 5.51 -4.59 12.92
C PHE A 121 4.75 -5.91 12.74
N GLY A 122 5.42 -6.98 12.29
CA GLY A 122 4.78 -8.25 11.99
C GLY A 122 3.93 -8.18 10.73
N PHE A 123 2.75 -8.81 10.76
CA PHE A 123 1.82 -8.77 9.63
C PHE A 123 1.09 -7.43 9.59
N ILE A 124 1.20 -6.74 8.45
CA ILE A 124 0.55 -5.47 8.19
C ILE A 124 -0.44 -5.62 7.04
N GLU A 125 -1.57 -4.95 7.16
CA GLU A 125 -2.56 -4.87 6.08
C GLU A 125 -2.47 -3.52 5.38
N LEU A 126 -2.40 -3.54 4.06
CA LEU A 126 -2.37 -2.33 3.25
C LEU A 126 -3.48 -2.35 2.21
N ARG A 127 -3.96 -1.17 1.82
CA ARG A 127 -4.80 -1.00 0.63
C ARG A 127 -4.16 0.04 -0.26
N SER A 128 -4.11 -0.24 -1.56
CA SER A 128 -3.58 0.71 -2.54
C SER A 128 -4.55 0.89 -3.69
N PHE A 129 -4.58 2.10 -4.24
CA PHE A 129 -5.35 2.44 -5.42
C PHE A 129 -4.65 3.51 -6.23
N GLY A 130 -5.11 3.65 -7.47
CA GLY A 130 -4.73 4.75 -8.33
C GLY A 130 -5.33 4.60 -9.72
N THR A 131 -4.63 5.15 -10.70
CA THR A 131 -5.08 5.20 -12.08
C THR A 131 -4.01 4.68 -13.03
N PHE A 132 -4.44 4.19 -14.18
CA PHE A 132 -3.55 3.77 -15.26
C PHE A 132 -4.14 4.20 -16.61
N ALA A 133 -3.27 4.27 -17.60
CA ALA A 133 -3.61 4.48 -18.97
C ALA A 133 -2.95 3.40 -19.82
N PHE A 134 -3.68 2.90 -20.80
CA PHE A 134 -3.19 1.87 -21.70
C PHE A 134 -3.60 2.16 -23.14
N ARG A 135 -3.00 1.43 -24.08
CA ARG A 135 -3.44 1.39 -25.47
C ARG A 135 -3.26 -0.01 -26.03
N VAL A 136 -4.00 -0.31 -27.10
CA VAL A 136 -3.73 -1.50 -27.91
C VAL A 136 -2.52 -1.23 -28.79
N THR A 137 -1.58 -2.17 -28.80
CA THR A 137 -0.37 -2.16 -29.64
C THR A 137 -0.38 -3.25 -30.69
N ASP A 138 -1.07 -4.37 -30.42
CA ASP A 138 -1.29 -5.47 -31.35
C ASP A 138 -2.78 -5.84 -31.35
N GLY A 139 -3.52 -5.33 -32.33
CA GLY A 139 -4.96 -5.57 -32.44
C GLY A 139 -5.31 -7.03 -32.77
N GLY A 140 -4.43 -7.74 -33.51
CA GLY A 140 -4.65 -9.14 -33.84
C GLY A 140 -4.52 -10.03 -32.60
N LYS A 141 -3.47 -9.81 -31.81
CA LYS A 141 -3.28 -10.52 -30.53
C LYS A 141 -4.39 -10.16 -29.53
N PHE A 142 -4.76 -8.89 -29.43
CA PHE A 142 -5.83 -8.46 -28.52
C PHE A 142 -7.18 -9.12 -28.85
N ILE A 143 -7.56 -9.20 -30.13
CA ILE A 143 -8.75 -9.93 -30.55
C ILE A 143 -8.64 -11.42 -30.19
N LYS A 144 -7.51 -12.04 -30.49
CA LYS A 144 -7.31 -13.48 -30.28
C LYS A 144 -7.38 -13.89 -28.80
N GLU A 145 -6.75 -13.11 -27.92
CA GLU A 145 -6.56 -13.49 -26.51
C GLU A 145 -7.64 -12.91 -25.58
N ILE A 146 -8.24 -11.75 -25.91
CA ILE A 146 -9.16 -11.02 -25.03
C ILE A 146 -10.57 -10.90 -25.62
N ALA A 147 -10.72 -10.25 -26.77
CA ALA A 147 -12.06 -9.86 -27.25
C ALA A 147 -12.82 -10.98 -27.99
N GLY A 148 -12.11 -11.99 -28.50
CA GLY A 148 -12.70 -13.10 -29.24
C GLY A 148 -13.48 -12.61 -30.48
N THR A 149 -14.76 -12.96 -30.54
CA THR A 149 -15.66 -12.61 -31.66
C THR A 149 -16.60 -11.44 -31.34
N ASP A 150 -16.36 -10.71 -30.25
CA ASP A 150 -17.23 -9.61 -29.84
C ASP A 150 -17.33 -8.52 -30.92
N GLU A 151 -18.55 -8.15 -31.29
CA GLU A 151 -18.81 -7.13 -32.30
C GLU A 151 -18.53 -5.72 -31.77
N HIS A 152 -18.62 -5.52 -30.46
CA HIS A 152 -18.41 -4.23 -29.82
C HIS A 152 -17.83 -4.40 -28.42
N PHE A 153 -16.52 -4.15 -28.31
CA PHE A 153 -15.77 -4.39 -27.07
C PHE A 153 -15.32 -3.07 -26.44
N THR A 154 -15.61 -2.89 -25.16
CA THR A 154 -15.38 -1.65 -24.41
C THR A 154 -14.28 -1.76 -23.36
N THR A 155 -13.83 -0.62 -22.82
CA THR A 155 -12.88 -0.60 -21.69
C THR A 155 -13.42 -1.29 -20.45
N GLU A 156 -14.73 -1.25 -20.19
CA GLU A 156 -15.31 -1.83 -18.97
C GLU A 156 -15.10 -3.34 -18.91
N GLU A 157 -15.25 -4.02 -20.05
CA GLU A 157 -15.16 -5.48 -20.17
C GLU A 157 -13.76 -6.00 -19.82
N VAL A 158 -12.70 -5.31 -20.27
CA VAL A 158 -11.32 -5.74 -20.00
C VAL A 158 -10.80 -5.25 -18.65
N THR A 159 -11.29 -4.12 -18.15
CA THR A 159 -10.72 -3.45 -16.96
C THR A 159 -10.78 -4.32 -15.71
N ASN A 160 -11.79 -5.18 -15.54
CA ASN A 160 -11.88 -6.04 -14.36
C ASN A 160 -10.75 -7.08 -14.30
N GLN A 161 -10.40 -7.69 -15.42
CA GLN A 161 -9.30 -8.64 -15.51
C GLN A 161 -7.96 -7.92 -15.32
N LEU A 162 -7.77 -6.78 -16.00
CA LEU A 162 -6.54 -5.98 -15.87
C LEU A 162 -6.33 -5.49 -14.43
N ARG A 163 -7.38 -5.06 -13.74
CA ARG A 163 -7.29 -4.64 -12.33
C ARG A 163 -6.78 -5.77 -11.44
N SER A 164 -7.26 -6.99 -11.65
CA SER A 164 -6.85 -8.16 -10.85
C SER A 164 -5.37 -8.50 -11.07
N MET A 165 -4.92 -8.44 -12.33
CA MET A 165 -3.52 -8.58 -12.69
C MET A 165 -2.66 -7.47 -12.05
N ILE A 166 -3.08 -6.22 -12.16
CA ILE A 166 -2.41 -5.06 -11.57
C ILE A 166 -2.20 -5.25 -10.07
N VAL A 167 -3.26 -5.58 -9.34
CA VAL A 167 -3.19 -5.77 -7.88
C VAL A 167 -2.22 -6.88 -7.51
N THR A 168 -2.25 -8.00 -8.25
CA THR A 168 -1.37 -9.15 -7.98
C THR A 168 0.10 -8.77 -8.15
N LYS A 169 0.46 -8.20 -9.30
CA LYS A 169 1.85 -7.84 -9.62
C LYS A 169 2.36 -6.67 -8.80
N PHE A 170 1.50 -5.70 -8.47
CA PHE A 170 1.84 -4.62 -7.55
C PHE A 170 2.17 -5.16 -6.15
N THR A 171 1.34 -6.07 -5.62
CA THR A 171 1.56 -6.67 -4.30
C THR A 171 2.88 -7.45 -4.26
N ASP A 172 3.15 -8.22 -5.30
CA ASP A 172 4.39 -8.97 -5.48
C ASP A 172 5.62 -8.03 -5.56
N ALA A 173 5.54 -6.97 -6.37
CA ALA A 173 6.60 -5.97 -6.50
C ALA A 173 6.93 -5.27 -5.17
N VAL A 174 5.90 -4.91 -4.39
CA VAL A 174 6.07 -4.27 -3.10
C VAL A 174 6.66 -5.23 -2.07
N GLY A 175 6.22 -6.50 -2.07
CA GLY A 175 6.76 -7.54 -1.19
C GLY A 175 8.24 -7.84 -1.46
N GLU A 176 8.63 -7.97 -2.74
CA GLU A 176 10.02 -8.23 -3.13
C GLU A 176 10.94 -7.02 -2.95
N GLY A 177 10.41 -5.80 -3.16
CA GLY A 177 11.19 -4.57 -3.13
C GLY A 177 11.76 -4.21 -1.75
N ASN A 178 11.30 -4.88 -0.69
CA ASN A 178 11.73 -4.67 0.70
C ASN A 178 11.73 -3.18 1.11
N ILE A 179 10.77 -2.43 0.56
CA ILE A 179 10.62 -0.99 0.83
C ILE A 179 9.96 -0.88 2.21
N PRO A 180 10.52 -0.08 3.14
CA PRO A 180 9.88 0.15 4.44
C PRO A 180 8.50 0.78 4.25
N VAL A 181 7.48 0.25 4.94
CA VAL A 181 6.08 0.68 4.80
C VAL A 181 5.88 2.19 5.01
N GLU A 182 6.65 2.81 5.91
CA GLU A 182 6.63 4.25 6.18
C GLU A 182 7.08 5.11 4.99
N LYS A 183 7.83 4.52 4.04
CA LYS A 183 8.29 5.19 2.83
C LYS A 183 7.29 5.15 1.69
N PHE A 184 6.22 4.35 1.77
CA PHE A 184 5.29 4.18 0.65
C PHE A 184 4.62 5.51 0.27
N ALA A 185 4.20 6.29 1.27
CA ALA A 185 3.56 7.59 1.03
C ALA A 185 4.50 8.62 0.39
N SER A 186 5.80 8.54 0.64
CA SER A 186 6.80 9.47 0.09
C SER A 186 7.48 8.97 -1.19
N ASN A 187 7.23 7.72 -1.60
CA ASN A 187 7.86 7.07 -2.76
C ASN A 187 6.82 6.53 -3.77
N LEU A 188 5.68 7.24 -3.91
CA LEU A 188 4.61 6.83 -4.81
C LEU A 188 5.04 6.81 -6.28
N GLU A 189 5.96 7.70 -6.67
CA GLU A 189 6.48 7.78 -8.04
C GLU A 189 7.37 6.58 -8.39
N GLU A 190 8.24 6.18 -7.47
CA GLU A 190 9.08 4.99 -7.59
C GLU A 190 8.22 3.72 -7.66
N LEU A 191 7.21 3.61 -6.79
CA LEU A 191 6.24 2.51 -6.82
C LEU A 191 5.47 2.47 -8.15
N SER A 192 5.10 3.63 -8.68
CA SER A 192 4.41 3.75 -9.97
C SER A 192 5.31 3.30 -11.13
N THR A 193 6.59 3.68 -11.10
CA THR A 193 7.57 3.31 -12.13
C THR A 193 7.85 1.81 -12.11
N LEU A 194 8.14 1.27 -10.92
CA LEU A 194 8.38 -0.17 -10.73
C LEU A 194 7.17 -1.01 -11.14
N GLY A 195 5.96 -0.60 -10.73
CA GLY A 195 4.72 -1.27 -11.09
C GLY A 195 4.51 -1.29 -12.61
N LYS A 196 4.71 -0.15 -13.29
CA LYS A 196 4.59 -0.04 -14.74
C LYS A 196 5.53 -0.99 -15.47
N GLU A 197 6.80 -1.04 -15.07
CA GLU A 197 7.81 -1.89 -15.71
C GLU A 197 7.45 -3.37 -15.60
N LYS A 198 7.12 -3.85 -14.41
CA LYS A 198 6.73 -5.24 -14.19
C LYS A 198 5.44 -5.62 -14.93
N LEU A 199 4.45 -4.73 -14.91
CA LEU A 199 3.14 -4.99 -15.53
C LEU A 199 3.17 -5.00 -17.05
N ASN A 200 4.03 -4.20 -17.68
CA ASN A 200 4.05 -4.10 -19.14
C ASN A 200 4.40 -5.42 -19.81
N ASN A 201 5.23 -6.27 -19.19
CA ASN A 201 5.55 -7.59 -19.72
C ASN A 201 4.29 -8.46 -19.86
N ASP A 202 3.43 -8.47 -18.83
CA ASP A 202 2.18 -9.25 -18.86
C ASP A 202 1.15 -8.64 -19.83
N PHE A 203 1.04 -7.30 -19.88
CA PHE A 203 0.09 -6.63 -20.77
C PHE A 203 0.42 -6.86 -22.25
N GLN A 204 1.70 -6.96 -22.60
CA GLN A 204 2.15 -7.24 -23.96
C GLN A 204 1.74 -8.63 -24.46
N GLU A 205 1.54 -9.59 -23.55
CA GLU A 205 0.98 -10.91 -23.88
C GLU A 205 -0.45 -10.82 -24.42
N TYR A 206 -1.18 -9.77 -24.05
CA TYR A 206 -2.53 -9.48 -24.56
C TYR A 206 -2.55 -8.43 -25.68
N GLY A 207 -1.37 -8.00 -26.17
CA GLY A 207 -1.28 -6.95 -27.19
C GLY A 207 -1.54 -5.55 -26.65
N LEU A 208 -1.48 -5.37 -25.33
CA LEU A 208 -1.67 -4.09 -24.64
C LEU A 208 -0.34 -3.50 -24.18
N ASN A 209 -0.31 -2.18 -24.02
CA ASN A 209 0.80 -1.48 -23.38
C ASN A 209 0.27 -0.43 -22.40
N ILE A 210 0.76 -0.48 -21.17
CA ILE A 210 0.52 0.56 -20.16
C ILE A 210 1.40 1.76 -20.50
N THR A 211 0.75 2.87 -20.84
CA THR A 211 1.44 4.13 -21.15
C THR A 211 1.72 4.92 -19.87
N LYS A 212 0.83 4.86 -18.89
CA LYS A 212 0.97 5.50 -17.59
C LYS A 212 0.41 4.61 -16.49
N PHE A 213 1.09 4.53 -15.38
CA PHE A 213 0.62 3.86 -14.18
C PHE A 213 0.88 4.79 -13.01
N LEU A 214 -0.11 4.99 -12.14
CA LEU A 214 -0.04 5.86 -10.99
C LEU A 214 -0.57 5.14 -9.77
N VAL A 215 0.24 5.14 -8.72
CA VAL A 215 -0.17 4.82 -7.36
C VAL A 215 -0.52 6.15 -6.69
N GLU A 216 -1.80 6.35 -6.40
CA GLU A 216 -2.27 7.61 -5.81
C GLU A 216 -2.23 7.56 -4.28
N ASN A 217 -2.46 6.37 -3.72
CA ASN A 217 -2.41 6.17 -2.29
C ASN A 217 -2.03 4.74 -1.92
N VAL A 218 -1.30 4.63 -0.81
CA VAL A 218 -1.18 3.39 -0.05
C VAL A 218 -1.63 3.68 1.37
N SER A 219 -2.83 3.21 1.70
CA SER A 219 -3.45 3.38 3.00
C SER A 219 -3.16 2.18 3.90
N MET A 220 -3.05 2.47 5.19
CA MET A 220 -2.82 1.48 6.24
C MET A 220 -3.78 1.76 7.41
N PRO A 221 -4.13 0.76 8.23
CA PRO A 221 -4.95 0.95 9.42
C PRO A 221 -4.39 2.02 10.36
N GLU A 222 -5.26 2.79 11.01
CA GLU A 222 -4.86 3.87 11.93
C GLU A 222 -4.05 3.35 13.13
N GLU A 223 -4.32 2.13 13.58
CA GLU A 223 -3.57 1.48 14.66
C GLU A 223 -2.10 1.28 14.27
N LEU A 224 -1.86 0.77 13.07
CA LEU A 224 -0.50 0.61 12.53
C LEU A 224 0.19 1.96 12.34
N LYS A 225 -0.52 3.00 11.87
CA LYS A 225 0.06 4.36 11.77
C LYS A 225 0.54 4.86 13.13
N LYS A 226 -0.25 4.64 14.19
CA LYS A 226 0.12 5.04 15.56
C LYS A 226 1.34 4.27 16.06
N GLU A 227 1.41 2.96 15.80
CA GLU A 227 2.58 2.15 16.15
C GLU A 227 3.83 2.59 15.40
N ILE A 228 3.75 2.77 14.09
CA ILE A 228 4.87 3.29 13.28
C ILE A 228 5.32 4.64 13.84
N PHE A 229 4.39 5.54 14.16
CA PHE A 229 4.72 6.85 14.72
C PHE A 229 5.43 6.74 16.08
N ASN A 230 4.92 5.90 16.99
CA ASN A 230 5.53 5.67 18.30
C ASN A 230 6.90 5.00 18.20
N TYR A 231 7.03 3.99 17.34
CA TYR A 231 8.29 3.31 17.07
C TYR A 231 9.31 4.26 16.44
N SER A 232 8.88 5.10 15.49
CA SER A 232 9.76 6.10 14.87
C SER A 232 10.33 7.05 15.93
N ARG A 233 9.54 7.46 16.92
CA ARG A 233 10.00 8.34 18.02
C ARG A 233 11.04 7.67 18.91
N LEU A 234 10.92 6.37 19.15
CA LEU A 234 11.92 5.59 19.89
C LEU A 234 13.23 5.46 19.10
N GLN A 235 13.15 5.25 17.79
CA GLN A 235 14.32 4.97 16.95
C GLN A 235 15.04 6.24 16.45
N SER A 236 14.33 7.34 16.25
CA SER A 236 14.88 8.60 15.73
C SER A 236 15.66 9.41 16.78
N GLY A 237 15.90 8.85 17.97
CA GLY A 237 16.67 9.52 19.02
C GLY A 237 15.99 10.76 19.57
N ILE A 238 14.66 10.88 19.41
CA ILE A 238 13.90 11.97 20.02
C ILE A 238 14.05 11.82 21.53
N ASP A 239 14.62 12.84 22.16
CA ASP A 239 14.82 12.90 23.60
C ASP A 239 13.47 12.66 24.30
N MET A 240 13.38 11.50 24.96
CA MET A 240 12.16 11.05 25.62
C MET A 240 11.68 12.06 26.67
N ASN A 241 12.60 12.86 27.23
CA ASN A 241 12.24 13.95 28.14
C ASN A 241 11.51 15.08 27.41
N LYS A 242 11.96 15.47 26.21
CA LYS A 242 11.26 16.49 25.40
C LYS A 242 9.91 15.99 24.90
N LEU A 243 9.80 14.70 24.59
CA LEU A 243 8.53 14.08 24.22
C LEU A 243 7.55 14.08 25.40
N ALA A 244 8.02 13.68 26.59
CA ALA A 244 7.22 13.71 27.81
C ALA A 244 6.76 15.14 28.12
N GLN A 245 7.66 16.11 28.06
CA GLN A 245 7.33 17.54 28.21
C GLN A 245 6.28 18.01 27.18
N PHE A 246 6.40 17.61 25.91
CA PHE A 246 5.43 17.96 24.87
C PHE A 246 4.06 17.30 25.09
N ASN A 247 4.02 16.02 25.47
CA ASN A 247 2.78 15.32 25.77
C ASN A 247 2.09 15.91 27.02
N THR A 248 2.85 16.25 28.06
CA THR A 248 2.33 16.97 29.24
C THR A 248 1.79 18.34 28.86
N ALA A 249 2.50 19.09 28.01
CA ALA A 249 2.03 20.40 27.53
C ALA A 249 0.72 20.28 26.73
N ASN A 250 0.57 19.27 25.89
CA ASN A 250 -0.68 19.01 25.17
C ASN A 250 -1.81 18.59 26.13
N ALA A 251 -1.54 17.74 27.11
CA ALA A 251 -2.52 17.35 28.12
C ALA A 251 -3.01 18.56 28.94
N ILE A 252 -2.12 19.48 29.31
CA ILE A 252 -2.49 20.75 29.97
C ILE A 252 -3.34 21.60 29.04
N LYS A 253 -2.98 21.71 27.76
CA LYS A 253 -3.74 22.47 26.75
C LYS A 253 -5.14 21.90 26.53
N ASP A 254 -5.29 20.58 26.47
CA ASP A 254 -6.57 19.91 26.27
C ASP A 254 -7.45 19.93 27.53
N ALA A 255 -6.82 19.89 28.73
CA ALA A 255 -7.51 20.13 30.00
C ALA A 255 -7.98 21.59 30.11
N ALA A 256 -7.18 22.56 29.67
CA ALA A 256 -7.54 23.98 29.66
C ALA A 256 -8.66 24.30 28.64
N LYS A 257 -8.80 23.52 27.57
CA LYS A 257 -9.93 23.63 26.63
C LYS A 257 -11.23 23.05 27.17
N ASN A 258 -11.17 22.16 28.17
CA ASN A 258 -12.32 21.52 28.80
C ASN A 258 -12.63 22.19 30.16
N GLU A 259 -13.13 23.42 30.13
CA GLU A 259 -13.56 24.20 31.31
C GLU A 259 -14.90 23.71 31.91
N GLY A 260 -15.28 22.45 31.69
CA GLY A 260 -16.43 21.83 32.36
C GLY A 260 -16.08 21.34 33.77
N ILE A 261 -17.08 21.03 34.59
CA ILE A 261 -16.99 20.65 36.02
C ILE A 261 -15.95 19.53 36.33
N GLY A 262 -15.49 18.76 35.35
CA GLY A 262 -14.38 17.80 35.48
C GLY A 262 -12.94 18.37 35.39
N GLY A 263 -12.76 19.59 34.86
CA GLY A 263 -11.45 20.24 34.67
C GLY A 263 -10.84 20.83 35.95
N ALA A 264 -11.67 21.19 36.93
CA ALA A 264 -11.20 21.74 38.21
C ALA A 264 -10.45 20.71 39.08
N GLY A 265 -10.84 19.42 39.01
CA GLY A 265 -10.18 18.34 39.77
C GLY A 265 -8.82 17.93 39.19
N VAL A 266 -8.67 17.98 37.87
CA VAL A 266 -7.41 17.65 37.17
C VAL A 266 -6.45 18.85 37.20
N GLY A 267 -6.95 20.08 37.08
CA GLY A 267 -6.15 21.31 37.19
C GLY A 267 -5.48 21.48 38.55
N MET A 268 -6.17 21.12 39.65
CA MET A 268 -5.55 21.10 40.99
C MET A 268 -4.55 19.95 41.17
N GLY A 269 -4.82 18.75 40.64
CA GLY A 269 -3.90 17.61 40.76
C GLY A 269 -2.56 17.80 40.03
N VAL A 270 -2.59 18.44 38.86
CA VAL A 270 -1.38 18.82 38.11
C VAL A 270 -0.71 20.07 38.71
N GLY A 271 -1.50 21.04 39.20
CA GLY A 271 -0.98 22.26 39.84
C GLY A 271 -0.21 21.99 41.14
N PHE A 272 -0.66 21.04 41.97
CA PHE A 272 0.05 20.64 43.18
C PHE A 272 1.30 19.79 42.90
N GLY A 273 1.28 18.92 41.88
CA GLY A 273 2.44 18.14 41.48
C GLY A 273 3.56 18.99 40.86
N MET A 274 3.20 20.02 40.08
CA MET A 274 4.16 20.91 39.43
C MET A 274 4.63 22.06 40.34
N GLY A 275 3.80 22.50 41.30
CA GLY A 275 4.19 23.48 42.32
C GLY A 275 5.36 22.99 43.19
N ASN A 276 5.34 21.71 43.61
CA ASN A 276 6.44 21.11 44.36
C ASN A 276 7.74 20.98 43.54
N MET A 277 7.64 20.81 42.22
CA MET A 277 8.81 20.73 41.34
C MET A 277 9.41 22.12 41.08
N MET A 278 8.57 23.14 40.93
CA MET A 278 9.01 24.52 40.69
C MET A 278 9.58 25.20 41.94
N THR A 279 9.07 24.89 43.14
CA THR A 279 9.66 25.35 44.41
C THR A 279 11.06 24.76 44.64
N ASN A 280 11.31 23.51 44.23
CA ASN A 280 12.65 22.92 44.30
C ASN A 280 13.61 23.49 43.24
N MET A 281 13.12 23.92 42.08
CA MET A 281 13.95 24.53 41.03
C MET A 281 14.33 25.98 41.35
N MET A 282 13.48 26.73 42.07
CA MET A 282 13.76 28.11 42.45
C MET A 282 14.68 28.25 43.68
N ASN A 283 14.86 27.17 44.45
CA ASN A 283 15.81 27.13 45.57
C ASN A 283 17.25 26.78 45.13
N GLN A 284 17.47 26.47 43.84
CA GLN A 284 18.77 26.10 43.28
C GLN A 284 19.37 27.16 42.33
N SER A 285 18.69 28.28 42.10
CA SER A 285 19.16 29.37 41.21
C SER A 285 19.99 30.45 41.90
N GLY A 286 20.59 30.13 43.05
CA GLY A 286 21.35 31.08 43.88
C GLY A 286 22.80 30.69 44.15
N ALA A 287 23.50 29.99 43.25
CA ALA A 287 24.95 29.86 43.34
C ALA A 287 25.60 29.43 42.01
N ASN A 288 26.39 30.37 41.50
CA ASN A 288 27.60 30.21 40.70
C ASN A 288 27.57 29.74 39.25
N ASN A 289 28.37 30.52 38.53
CA ASN A 289 28.71 30.55 37.13
C ASN A 289 30.06 29.83 36.92
N LEU A 290 30.38 29.53 35.66
CA LEU A 290 31.67 29.09 35.06
C LEU A 290 32.02 27.60 35.04
N GLY A 291 32.20 27.07 33.81
CA GLY A 291 33.32 26.18 33.49
C GLY A 291 33.01 24.80 32.88
N THR A 292 32.85 24.76 31.55
CA THR A 292 33.44 23.78 30.59
C THR A 292 33.64 22.30 30.97
N GLY A 293 33.10 21.40 30.13
CA GLY A 293 33.64 20.04 29.93
C GLY A 293 32.61 18.91 30.01
N ASN A 294 31.73 18.79 29.01
CA ASN A 294 30.66 17.80 28.99
C ASN A 294 31.14 16.44 28.46
N ASN A 295 31.52 15.54 29.38
CA ASN A 295 31.47 14.08 29.21
C ASN A 295 30.74 13.54 30.44
N THR A 296 29.41 13.56 30.40
CA THR A 296 28.59 12.98 31.48
C THR A 296 28.61 11.45 31.38
N PRO A 297 28.94 10.73 32.48
CA PRO A 297 28.82 9.28 32.52
C PRO A 297 27.35 8.86 32.36
N PRO A 298 27.06 7.62 31.91
CA PRO A 298 25.70 7.11 31.89
C PRO A 298 25.08 7.22 33.30
N PRO A 299 23.78 7.56 33.41
CA PRO A 299 23.11 7.65 34.70
C PRO A 299 23.26 6.31 35.45
N PRO A 300 23.53 6.34 36.77
CA PRO A 300 23.73 5.11 37.53
C PRO A 300 22.49 4.21 37.42
N PRO A 301 22.67 2.89 37.24
CA PRO A 301 21.56 1.95 37.13
C PRO A 301 20.72 1.99 38.42
N ILE A 302 19.40 2.17 38.26
CA ILE A 302 18.45 2.18 39.37
C ILE A 302 18.22 0.72 39.80
N ILE A 303 18.73 0.33 40.96
CA ILE A 303 18.53 -1.01 41.52
C ILE A 303 17.09 -1.13 42.03
N GLN A 304 16.38 -2.16 41.57
CA GLN A 304 15.01 -2.48 41.98
C GLN A 304 14.91 -3.94 42.42
N PHE A 305 14.09 -4.21 43.44
CA PHE A 305 13.85 -5.55 43.97
C PHE A 305 12.39 -5.96 43.85
N HIS A 306 12.15 -7.22 43.54
CA HIS A 306 10.90 -7.91 43.82
C HIS A 306 11.04 -8.65 45.15
N VAL A 307 9.94 -8.74 45.90
CA VAL A 307 9.89 -9.35 47.25
C VAL A 307 8.66 -10.24 47.38
N VAL A 308 8.72 -11.24 48.25
CA VAL A 308 7.55 -12.08 48.57
C VAL A 308 6.91 -11.61 49.87
N VAL A 309 5.72 -11.01 49.79
CA VAL A 309 4.95 -10.53 50.94
C VAL A 309 3.65 -11.33 51.02
N ASN A 310 3.35 -11.92 52.18
CA ASN A 310 2.17 -12.77 52.38
C ASN A 310 2.04 -13.93 51.37
N GLY A 311 3.18 -14.49 50.93
CA GLY A 311 3.22 -15.61 49.97
C GLY A 311 3.02 -15.22 48.51
N ALA A 312 2.83 -13.92 48.20
CA ALA A 312 2.71 -13.40 46.84
C ALA A 312 3.91 -12.53 46.47
N GLN A 313 4.32 -12.58 45.20
CA GLN A 313 5.34 -11.69 44.66
C GLN A 313 4.80 -10.26 44.53
N ALA A 314 5.58 -9.29 44.99
CA ALA A 314 5.31 -7.86 44.91
C ALA A 314 6.55 -7.09 44.45
N GLY A 315 6.37 -5.94 43.80
CA GLY A 315 7.45 -5.09 43.27
C GLY A 315 7.27 -4.77 41.78
N PRO A 316 8.23 -4.09 41.14
CA PRO A 316 9.55 -3.73 41.67
C PRO A 316 9.52 -2.57 42.68
N PHE A 317 10.33 -2.68 43.73
CA PHE A 317 10.50 -1.66 44.78
C PHE A 317 11.93 -1.12 44.78
N GLN A 318 12.07 0.18 45.08
CA GLN A 318 13.36 0.81 45.33
C GLN A 318 13.76 0.71 46.81
N LEU A 319 15.03 0.97 47.12
CA LEU A 319 15.59 0.81 48.47
C LEU A 319 14.81 1.57 49.56
N GLU A 320 14.36 2.80 49.28
CA GLU A 320 13.54 3.59 50.21
C GLU A 320 12.18 2.96 50.50
N GLN A 321 11.55 2.37 49.48
CA GLN A 321 10.27 1.67 49.65
C GLN A 321 10.45 0.39 50.47
N LEU A 322 11.54 -0.34 50.26
CA LEU A 322 11.89 -1.51 51.07
C LEU A 322 12.14 -1.13 52.54
N LYS A 323 12.81 0.01 52.79
CA LYS A 323 13.01 0.53 54.16
C LYS A 323 11.69 0.82 54.86
N ALA A 324 10.71 1.40 54.16
CA ALA A 324 9.37 1.62 54.69
C ALA A 324 8.66 0.29 54.99
N MET A 325 8.76 -0.71 54.09
CA MET A 325 8.18 -2.05 54.30
C MET A 325 8.81 -2.80 55.48
N ILE A 326 10.11 -2.63 55.71
CA ILE A 326 10.82 -3.18 56.88
C ILE A 326 10.29 -2.51 58.17
N THR A 327 10.19 -1.18 58.17
CA THR A 327 9.67 -0.42 59.33
C THR A 327 8.22 -0.82 59.66
N ASN A 328 7.41 -1.09 58.64
CA ASN A 328 6.01 -1.51 58.80
C ASN A 328 5.85 -3.02 59.08
N GLY A 329 6.95 -3.77 59.27
CA GLY A 329 6.93 -5.20 59.56
C GLY A 329 6.46 -6.10 58.41
N GLN A 330 6.31 -5.56 57.21
CA GLN A 330 5.89 -6.29 56.01
C GLN A 330 7.04 -7.09 55.37
N LEU A 331 8.28 -6.68 55.65
CA LEU A 331 9.49 -7.30 55.14
C LEU A 331 10.40 -7.66 56.32
N THR A 332 10.80 -8.93 56.40
CA THR A 332 11.67 -9.46 57.45
C THR A 332 13.00 -9.92 56.85
N LYS A 333 13.99 -10.20 57.70
CA LYS A 333 15.31 -10.73 57.26
C LYS A 333 15.19 -11.98 56.39
N ALA A 334 14.18 -12.83 56.66
CA ALA A 334 13.92 -14.07 55.95
C ALA A 334 13.07 -13.90 54.68
N THR A 335 12.58 -12.70 54.38
CA THR A 335 11.74 -12.45 53.19
C THR A 335 12.55 -12.73 51.92
N MET A 336 11.98 -13.50 51.00
CA MET A 336 12.60 -13.79 49.71
C MET A 336 12.58 -12.55 48.81
N VAL A 337 13.73 -12.20 48.26
CA VAL A 337 13.93 -11.06 47.37
C VAL A 337 14.67 -11.49 46.09
N TRP A 338 14.43 -10.76 45.02
CA TRP A 338 15.11 -10.94 43.75
C TRP A 338 15.31 -9.59 43.05
N LYS A 339 16.48 -9.39 42.45
CA LYS A 339 16.78 -8.24 41.58
C LYS A 339 17.33 -8.72 40.24
N ALA A 340 17.25 -7.86 39.23
CA ALA A 340 17.86 -8.13 37.93
C ALA A 340 19.35 -8.47 38.10
N GLY A 341 19.77 -9.62 37.56
CA GLY A 341 21.13 -10.15 37.69
C GLY A 341 21.29 -11.28 38.72
N MET A 342 20.26 -11.61 39.50
CA MET A 342 20.28 -12.79 40.37
C MET A 342 19.78 -14.05 39.65
N ALA A 343 20.48 -15.17 39.85
CA ALA A 343 20.09 -16.46 39.27
C ALA A 343 18.82 -17.05 39.91
N ASN A 344 18.65 -16.86 41.22
CA ASN A 344 17.51 -17.37 41.99
C ASN A 344 17.08 -16.32 43.03
N TRP A 345 15.87 -16.46 43.56
CA TRP A 345 15.43 -15.73 44.74
C TRP A 345 16.33 -16.06 45.94
N ALA A 346 16.61 -15.07 46.78
CA ALA A 346 17.41 -15.27 48.00
C ALA A 346 16.80 -14.51 49.18
N SER A 347 17.18 -14.89 50.41
CA SER A 347 16.74 -14.22 51.63
C SER A 347 17.21 -12.75 51.67
N ALA A 348 16.40 -11.83 52.19
CA ALA A 348 16.74 -10.40 52.24
C ALA A 348 18.06 -10.13 53.01
N GLU A 349 18.36 -10.92 54.03
CA GLU A 349 19.62 -10.80 54.79
C GLU A 349 20.87 -11.26 54.01
N SER A 350 20.69 -11.99 52.91
CA SER A 350 21.78 -12.42 52.04
C SER A 350 22.19 -11.34 51.03
N GLN A 351 21.40 -10.26 50.91
CA GLN A 351 21.65 -9.20 49.95
C GLN A 351 22.45 -8.05 50.60
N PRO A 352 23.68 -7.77 50.14
CA PRO A 352 24.53 -6.73 50.71
C PRO A 352 23.83 -5.36 50.81
N GLU A 353 22.96 -5.04 49.86
CA GLU A 353 22.23 -3.77 49.82
C GLU A 353 21.15 -3.65 50.90
N LEU A 354 20.64 -4.79 51.41
CA LEU A 354 19.52 -4.81 52.36
C LEU A 354 19.94 -5.06 53.81
N ILE A 355 21.13 -5.66 54.04
CA ILE A 355 21.64 -5.98 55.39
C ILE A 355 21.60 -4.76 56.32
N ASN A 356 22.05 -3.60 55.83
CA ASN A 356 22.12 -2.36 56.63
C ASN A 356 20.74 -1.74 56.92
N LEU A 357 19.69 -2.12 56.19
CA LEU A 357 18.33 -1.62 56.44
C LEU A 357 17.71 -2.30 57.66
N PHE A 358 18.10 -3.55 57.97
CA PHE A 358 17.58 -4.29 59.11
C PHE A 358 18.25 -3.95 60.44
N SER A 359 19.43 -3.31 60.42
CA SER A 359 20.14 -2.91 61.64
C SER A 359 19.57 -1.66 62.32
N GLN A 360 18.59 -0.99 61.71
CA GLN A 360 17.97 0.25 62.23
C GLN A 360 16.58 0.04 62.85
N VAL A 361 16.13 -1.20 63.06
CA VAL A 361 14.81 -1.48 63.64
C VAL A 361 14.96 -1.73 65.15
N PRO A 362 14.34 -0.92 66.04
CA PRO A 362 14.36 -1.17 67.48
C PRO A 362 13.66 -2.50 67.79
N PRO A 363 14.09 -3.24 68.83
CA PRO A 363 13.48 -4.51 69.20
C PRO A 363 11.99 -4.33 69.55
N PRO A 364 11.14 -5.34 69.29
CA PRO A 364 9.71 -5.25 69.55
C PRO A 364 9.43 -4.97 71.03
N PRO A 365 8.44 -4.12 71.36
CA PRO A 365 8.08 -3.82 72.74
C PRO A 365 7.60 -5.09 73.46
N PRO A 366 7.89 -5.24 74.78
CA PRO A 366 7.51 -6.41 75.54
C PRO A 366 5.99 -6.57 75.56
N ILE A 367 5.56 -7.82 75.40
CA ILE A 367 4.16 -8.23 75.41
C ILE A 367 3.70 -8.19 76.87
N GLY A 368 2.73 -7.31 77.18
CA GLY A 368 2.05 -7.23 78.47
C GLY A 368 0.81 -8.12 78.50
#